data_AF-K1U3R1-F1
#
_entry.id   AF-K1U3R1-F1
#
_cell.length_a   1.000
_cell.length_b   1.000
_cell.length_c   1.000
_cell.angle_alpha   90.00
_cell.angle_beta   90.00
_cell.angle_gamma   90.00
#
_symmetry.space_group_name_H-M   'P 1'
#
loop_
_entity.id
_entity.type
_entity.pdbx_description
1 polymer ?
#
loop_
_entity_poly.entity_id
_entity_poly.type
_entity_poly.pdbx_seq_one_letter_code
_entity_poly.pdbx_strand_id
1 'polypeptide(L)'
;MNTDTPITSFTLNELIALSGEQRYREGVLKGCIAANSSSQMHLFRFPCRIDAFIIGVGTEGESKVSFNLHEYCLHKDSLFVFGPKNIIETPQTEEPDNFKCHVLIIAPEFLQNLNVDTKHMMPLFLKIATHPCLELSPDESRTLRNFIALIEQETLGEKTEFATDIVSSLISATIYK
;
A
#
# COMPACT_ATOMS: atom_id res chain seq x y z
N MET A 1 33.35 16.62 -2.30
CA MET A 1 32.95 15.21 -2.47
C MET A 1 31.45 15.16 -2.24
N ASN A 2 30.65 15.06 -3.30
CA ASN A 2 29.23 14.74 -3.14
C ASN A 2 29.18 13.24 -2.84
N THR A 3 28.93 12.91 -1.57
CA THR A 3 28.53 11.57 -1.21
C THR A 3 27.08 11.42 -1.64
N ASP A 4 26.86 10.84 -2.83
CA ASP A 4 25.54 10.37 -3.23
C ASP A 4 25.14 9.27 -2.24
N THR A 5 24.39 9.64 -1.20
CA THR A 5 23.83 8.66 -0.28
C THR A 5 22.86 7.81 -1.08
N PRO A 6 23.06 6.49 -1.17
CA PRO A 6 22.17 5.63 -1.94
C PRO A 6 20.77 5.70 -1.34
N ILE A 7 19.76 5.89 -2.19
CA ILE A 7 18.35 5.83 -1.78
C ILE A 7 18.10 4.42 -1.22
N THR A 8 17.68 4.34 0.04
CA THR A 8 17.39 3.08 0.72
C THR A 8 16.22 2.37 0.05
N SER A 9 16.25 1.03 0.05
CA SER A 9 15.16 0.20 -0.46
C SER A 9 14.70 -0.74 0.64
N PHE A 10 13.40 -0.78 0.90
CA PHE A 10 12.78 -1.62 1.92
C PHE A 10 11.91 -2.69 1.28
N THR A 11 12.13 -3.94 1.65
CA THR A 11 11.23 -5.06 1.41
C THR A 11 10.01 -4.97 2.34
N LEU A 12 8.96 -5.73 2.02
CA LEU A 12 7.80 -5.87 2.92
C LEU A 12 8.20 -6.27 4.35
N ASN A 13 9.10 -7.25 4.47
CA ASN A 13 9.57 -7.74 5.77
C ASN A 13 10.32 -6.67 6.57
N GLU A 14 11.10 -5.82 5.89
CA GLU A 14 11.77 -4.69 6.54
C GLU A 14 10.77 -3.62 6.99
N LEU A 15 9.71 -3.35 6.21
CA LEU A 15 8.63 -2.46 6.63
C LEU A 15 7.88 -3.00 7.87
N ILE A 16 7.63 -4.31 7.94
CA ILE A 16 7.07 -4.98 9.13
C ILE A 16 8.01 -4.84 10.33
N ALA A 17 9.32 -4.96 10.09
CA ALA A 17 10.30 -4.80 11.15
C ALA A 17 10.30 -3.35 11.68
N LEU A 18 10.22 -2.37 10.78
CA LEU A 18 10.24 -0.94 11.09
C LEU A 18 8.94 -0.42 11.73
N SER A 19 7.78 -0.98 11.38
CA SER A 19 6.50 -0.57 11.98
C SER A 19 6.42 -0.84 13.48
N GLY A 20 7.25 -1.76 13.98
CA GLY A 20 7.28 -2.16 15.39
C GLY A 20 6.03 -2.94 15.84
N GLU A 21 5.10 -3.23 14.93
CA GLU A 21 3.82 -3.85 15.28
C GLU A 21 3.92 -5.37 15.32
N GLN A 22 3.75 -5.95 16.51
CA GLN A 22 3.82 -7.40 16.69
C GLN A 22 2.78 -8.16 15.87
N ARG A 23 1.58 -7.60 15.68
CA ARG A 23 0.50 -8.23 14.90
C ARG A 23 0.89 -8.55 13.45
N TYR A 24 1.72 -7.73 12.80
CA TYR A 24 2.19 -8.01 11.44
C TYR A 24 3.37 -9.00 11.40
N ARG A 25 4.09 -9.15 12.53
CA ARG A 25 5.15 -10.15 12.67
C ARG A 25 4.60 -11.55 12.95
N GLU A 26 3.50 -11.60 13.69
CA GLU A 26 2.78 -12.83 14.06
C GLU A 26 1.71 -13.22 13.04
N GLY A 27 1.41 -12.31 12.09
CA GLY A 27 0.44 -12.50 11.02
C GLY A 27 0.69 -13.78 10.20
N VAL A 28 -0.41 -14.38 9.78
CA VAL A 28 -0.43 -15.72 9.17
C VAL A 28 0.26 -15.74 7.80
N LEU A 29 0.25 -14.62 7.08
CA LEU A 29 0.67 -14.49 5.69
C LEU A 29 1.87 -13.54 5.54
N LYS A 30 3.02 -14.10 5.13
CA LYS A 30 4.27 -13.35 4.91
C LYS A 30 4.33 -12.58 3.57
N GLY A 31 3.24 -12.58 2.80
CA GLY A 31 3.21 -12.05 1.43
C GLY A 31 2.45 -10.72 1.27
N CYS A 32 1.69 -10.30 2.28
CA CYS A 32 0.97 -9.04 2.24
C CYS A 32 0.66 -8.50 3.64
N ILE A 33 0.43 -7.20 3.75
CA ILE A 33 -0.05 -6.51 4.93
C ILE A 33 -1.30 -5.74 4.52
N ALA A 34 -2.37 -5.85 5.27
CA ALA A 34 -3.49 -4.93 5.19
C ALA A 34 -3.65 -4.21 6.53
N ALA A 35 -3.93 -2.93 6.47
CA ALA A 35 -4.09 -2.08 7.64
C ALA A 35 -5.23 -1.08 7.40
N ASN A 36 -6.19 -1.05 8.31
CA ASN A 36 -7.26 -0.05 8.36
C ASN A 36 -6.95 1.13 9.30
N SER A 37 -5.73 1.19 9.84
CA SER A 37 -5.33 2.14 10.89
C SER A 37 -4.43 3.26 10.36
N SER A 38 -4.11 4.22 11.24
CA SER A 38 -3.36 5.44 10.96
C SER A 38 -2.13 5.21 10.07
N SER A 39 -1.97 6.04 9.06
CA SER A 39 -0.82 6.02 8.15
C SER A 39 0.47 6.35 8.92
N GLN A 40 1.43 5.44 8.99
CA GLN A 40 2.76 5.74 9.57
C GLN A 40 3.65 6.48 8.56
N MET A 41 3.16 7.60 8.00
CA MET A 41 3.82 8.35 6.92
C MET A 41 5.21 8.88 7.32
N HIS A 42 5.46 9.06 8.61
CA HIS A 42 6.75 9.49 9.15
C HIS A 42 7.91 8.54 8.80
N LEU A 43 7.64 7.25 8.51
CA LEU A 43 8.64 6.29 8.05
C LEU A 43 9.25 6.68 6.69
N PHE A 44 8.55 7.50 5.92
CA PHE A 44 8.92 7.94 4.57
C PHE A 44 9.37 9.41 4.52
N ARG A 45 9.81 9.96 5.65
CA ARG A 45 10.38 11.32 5.75
C ARG A 45 11.54 11.54 4.77
N PHE A 46 12.36 10.51 4.57
CA PHE A 46 13.47 10.55 3.62
C PHE A 46 13.11 9.71 2.40
N PRO A 47 13.53 10.12 1.19
CA PRO A 47 13.32 9.35 -0.01
C PRO A 47 13.75 7.91 0.15
N CYS A 48 12.84 6.98 -0.10
CA CYS A 48 13.11 5.55 -0.06
C CYS A 48 12.37 4.84 -1.17
N ARG A 49 12.83 3.62 -1.49
CA ARG A 49 12.11 2.69 -2.35
C ARG A 49 11.43 1.66 -1.49
N ILE A 50 10.26 1.22 -1.93
CA ILE A 50 9.58 0.07 -1.35
C ILE A 50 9.51 -1.00 -2.44
N ASP A 51 10.03 -2.19 -2.14
CA ASP A 51 9.95 -3.34 -3.03
C ASP A 51 8.67 -4.13 -2.77
N ALA A 52 7.54 -3.44 -2.95
CA ALA A 52 6.20 -3.98 -2.81
C ALA A 52 5.21 -3.15 -3.63
N PHE A 53 4.05 -3.73 -3.92
CA PHE A 53 2.90 -3.00 -4.41
C PHE A 53 2.13 -2.42 -3.24
N ILE A 54 1.85 -1.12 -3.26
CA ILE A 54 1.06 -0.43 -2.23
C ILE A 54 -0.22 0.06 -2.89
N ILE A 55 -1.36 -0.29 -2.30
CA ILE A 55 -2.67 0.21 -2.67
C ILE A 55 -3.23 0.87 -1.43
N GLY A 56 -3.56 2.16 -1.48
CA GLY A 56 -4.16 2.84 -0.34
C GLY A 56 -5.32 3.74 -0.72
N VAL A 57 -6.23 3.90 0.23
CA VAL A 57 -7.45 4.70 0.11
C VAL A 57 -7.52 5.67 1.28
N GLY A 58 -7.48 6.97 0.99
CA GLY A 58 -7.58 8.02 2.00
C GLY A 58 -8.96 8.03 2.67
N THR A 59 -8.97 8.23 3.99
CA THR A 59 -10.20 8.21 4.81
C THR A 59 -10.49 9.54 5.49
N GLU A 60 -9.44 10.27 5.85
CA GLU A 60 -9.50 11.54 6.57
C GLU A 60 -8.21 12.32 6.33
N GLY A 61 -8.29 13.64 6.49
CA GLY A 61 -7.14 14.53 6.40
C GLY A 61 -6.60 14.69 5.00
N GLU A 62 -5.45 15.35 4.91
CA GLU A 62 -4.72 15.59 3.66
C GLU A 62 -3.22 15.45 3.90
N SER A 63 -2.50 14.86 2.95
CA SER A 63 -1.04 14.77 2.98
C SER A 63 -0.47 15.00 1.59
N LYS A 64 0.69 15.66 1.53
CA LYS A 64 1.49 15.72 0.31
C LYS A 64 2.44 14.53 0.27
N VAL A 65 2.52 13.89 -0.89
CA VAL A 65 3.48 12.81 -1.15
C VAL A 65 4.21 13.11 -2.45
N SER A 66 5.52 12.92 -2.44
CA SER A 66 6.36 12.93 -3.63
C SER A 66 6.59 11.49 -4.06
N PHE A 67 6.33 11.24 -5.35
CA PHE A 67 6.51 9.96 -5.99
C PHE A 67 7.34 10.15 -7.26
N ASN A 68 8.51 9.52 -7.32
CA ASN A 68 9.48 9.72 -8.41
C ASN A 68 9.71 11.21 -8.73
N LEU A 69 9.77 12.06 -7.69
CA LEU A 69 9.94 13.52 -7.78
C LEU A 69 8.72 14.30 -8.31
N HIS A 70 7.58 13.65 -8.48
CA HIS A 70 6.29 14.31 -8.76
C HIS A 70 5.46 14.40 -7.48
N GLU A 71 4.98 15.60 -7.16
CA GLU A 71 4.15 15.84 -5.99
C GLU A 71 2.67 15.53 -6.28
N TYR A 72 2.03 14.87 -5.31
CA TYR A 72 0.61 14.56 -5.29
C TYR A 72 0.03 14.95 -3.94
N CYS A 73 -1.24 15.35 -3.94
CA CYS A 73 -2.01 15.56 -2.72
C CYS A 73 -2.93 14.36 -2.52
N LEU A 74 -2.77 13.67 -1.40
CA LEU A 74 -3.68 12.62 -0.94
C LEU A 74 -4.69 13.26 0.00
N HIS A 75 -5.96 12.89 -0.15
CA HIS A 75 -7.01 13.27 0.77
C HIS A 75 -8.03 12.15 0.90
N LYS A 76 -9.12 12.41 1.64
CA LYS A 76 -10.24 11.48 1.72
C LYS A 76 -10.74 11.10 0.32
N ASP A 77 -10.97 9.80 0.11
CA ASP A 77 -11.44 9.19 -1.13
C ASP A 77 -10.41 9.21 -2.29
N SER A 78 -9.17 9.66 -2.06
CA SER A 78 -8.08 9.44 -3.00
C SER A 78 -7.61 7.97 -2.95
N LEU A 79 -7.59 7.32 -4.11
CA LEU A 79 -6.86 6.08 -4.36
C LEU A 79 -5.43 6.40 -4.74
N PHE A 80 -4.46 5.77 -4.08
CA PHE A 80 -3.08 5.80 -4.52
C PHE A 80 -2.53 4.39 -4.70
N VAL A 81 -1.82 4.17 -5.80
CA VAL A 81 -1.19 2.88 -6.09
C VAL A 81 0.26 3.08 -6.49
N PHE A 82 1.16 2.39 -5.80
CA PHE A 82 2.59 2.44 -6.04
C PHE A 82 3.10 1.04 -6.36
N GLY A 83 3.86 0.94 -7.45
CA GLY A 83 4.60 -0.27 -7.78
C GLY A 83 5.96 -0.34 -7.09
N PRO A 84 6.62 -1.51 -7.14
CA PRO A 84 7.97 -1.68 -6.61
C PRO A 84 8.96 -0.75 -7.33
N LYS A 85 10.06 -0.43 -6.65
CA LYS A 85 11.18 0.41 -7.13
C LYS A 85 10.87 1.90 -7.28
N ASN A 86 9.63 2.35 -7.09
CA ASN A 86 9.37 3.78 -7.09
C ASN A 86 9.95 4.45 -5.85
N ILE A 87 10.39 5.70 -6.00
CA ILE A 87 10.89 6.51 -4.90
C ILE A 87 9.70 7.23 -4.26
N ILE A 88 9.51 7.06 -2.97
CA ILE A 88 8.47 7.70 -2.17
C ILE A 88 9.14 8.59 -1.13
N GLU A 89 8.61 9.80 -0.99
CA GLU A 89 8.99 10.76 0.03
C GLU A 89 7.72 11.47 0.51
N THR A 90 7.57 11.61 1.83
CA THR A 90 6.52 12.45 2.42
C THR A 90 7.21 13.69 3.00
N PRO A 91 7.15 14.84 2.30
CA PRO A 91 7.77 16.07 2.78
C PRO A 91 7.24 16.42 4.16
N GLN A 92 8.11 16.75 5.11
CA GLN A 92 7.65 17.17 6.42
C GLN A 92 6.91 18.50 6.33
N THR A 93 5.67 18.52 6.80
CA THR A 93 4.93 19.75 7.10
C THR A 93 5.18 20.15 8.55
N GLU A 94 5.14 21.45 8.84
CA GLU A 94 5.21 21.96 10.23
C GLU A 94 3.98 21.55 11.05
N GLU A 95 2.87 21.24 10.38
CA GLU A 95 1.67 20.70 10.98
C GLU A 95 1.72 19.16 11.09
N PRO A 96 1.21 18.59 12.19
CA PRO A 96 1.12 17.14 12.34
C PRO A 96 0.22 16.55 11.25
N ASP A 97 0.75 15.55 10.54
CA ASP A 97 0.03 14.83 9.50
C ASP A 97 -1.28 14.23 10.07
N ASN A 98 -2.42 14.71 9.57
CA ASN A 98 -3.74 14.23 9.95
C ASN A 98 -4.31 13.22 8.94
N PHE A 99 -3.53 12.89 7.91
CA PHE A 99 -3.94 11.97 6.87
C PHE A 99 -4.04 10.54 7.40
N LYS A 100 -5.17 9.91 7.12
CA LYS A 100 -5.41 8.50 7.42
C LYS A 100 -5.79 7.78 6.14
N CYS A 101 -5.35 6.54 6.01
CA CYS A 101 -5.72 5.70 4.89
C CYS A 101 -5.89 4.25 5.32
N HIS A 102 -6.70 3.50 4.58
CA HIS A 102 -6.58 2.04 4.57
C HIS A 102 -5.51 1.68 3.54
N VAL A 103 -4.63 0.74 3.86
CA VAL A 103 -3.54 0.34 2.96
C VAL A 103 -3.43 -1.17 2.86
N LEU A 104 -3.13 -1.64 1.65
CA LEU A 104 -2.76 -2.99 1.31
C LEU A 104 -1.38 -2.97 0.65
N ILE A 105 -0.41 -3.64 1.27
CA ILE A 105 0.96 -3.77 0.78
C ILE A 105 1.18 -5.23 0.41
N ILE A 106 1.65 -5.50 -0.81
CA ILE A 106 1.77 -6.85 -1.36
C ILE A 106 3.20 -7.07 -1.86
N ALA A 107 3.86 -8.11 -1.38
CA ALA A 107 5.18 -8.50 -1.89
C ALA A 107 5.06 -8.93 -3.37
N PRO A 108 6.02 -8.58 -4.23
CA PRO A 108 5.97 -8.92 -5.66
C PRO A 108 5.81 -10.42 -5.92
N GLU A 109 6.47 -11.28 -5.12
CA GLU A 109 6.39 -12.74 -5.23
C GLU A 109 4.99 -13.25 -4.88
N PHE A 110 4.31 -12.60 -3.93
CA PHE A 110 2.95 -12.97 -3.57
C PHE A 110 1.97 -12.63 -4.69
N LEU A 111 2.09 -11.43 -5.27
CA LEU A 111 1.27 -11.01 -6.42
C LEU A 111 1.46 -11.93 -7.64
N GLN A 112 2.68 -12.39 -7.89
CA GLN A 112 2.99 -13.34 -8.99
C GLN A 112 2.32 -14.72 -8.80
N ASN A 113 2.15 -15.13 -7.54
CA ASN A 113 1.47 -16.40 -7.22
C ASN A 113 -0.06 -16.29 -7.25
N LEU A 114 -0.60 -15.06 -7.25
CA LEU A 114 -2.03 -14.87 -7.47
C LEU A 114 -2.36 -15.24 -8.91
N ASN A 115 -3.43 -16.01 -9.12
CA ASN A 115 -3.90 -16.41 -10.44
C ASN A 115 -4.64 -15.25 -11.14
N VAL A 116 -4.04 -14.05 -11.18
CA VAL A 116 -4.58 -12.83 -11.77
C VAL A 116 -4.24 -12.80 -13.25
N ASP A 117 -5.21 -12.47 -14.10
CA ASP A 117 -4.96 -12.33 -15.52
C ASP A 117 -4.25 -10.99 -15.79
N THR A 118 -2.92 -11.04 -15.74
CA THR A 118 -2.03 -9.90 -15.96
C THR A 118 -2.29 -9.17 -17.29
N LYS A 119 -2.89 -9.83 -18.30
CA LYS A 119 -3.23 -9.20 -19.57
C LYS A 119 -4.41 -8.24 -19.44
N HIS A 120 -5.43 -8.61 -18.67
CA HIS A 120 -6.59 -7.75 -18.39
C HIS A 120 -6.23 -6.59 -17.46
N MET A 121 -5.18 -6.75 -16.65
CA MET A 121 -4.70 -5.73 -15.71
C MET A 121 -3.75 -4.70 -16.33
N MET A 122 -3.18 -4.97 -17.52
CA MET A 122 -2.22 -4.08 -18.17
C MET A 122 -2.71 -2.63 -18.33
N PRO A 123 -3.97 -2.36 -18.75
CA PRO A 123 -4.46 -0.99 -18.87
C PRO A 123 -4.52 -0.26 -17.53
N LEU A 124 -4.87 -0.96 -16.45
CA LEU A 124 -4.89 -0.40 -15.10
C LEU A 124 -3.47 -0.10 -14.62
N PHE A 125 -2.52 -1.01 -14.82
CA PHE A 125 -1.11 -0.78 -14.49
C PHE A 125 -0.52 0.42 -15.23
N LEU A 126 -0.83 0.58 -16.52
CA LEU A 126 -0.40 1.75 -17.30
C LEU A 126 -1.06 3.04 -16.81
N LYS A 127 -2.36 3.00 -16.47
CA LYS A 127 -3.06 4.15 -15.90
C LYS A 127 -2.45 4.57 -14.57
N ILE A 128 -2.17 3.61 -13.68
CA ILE A 128 -1.51 3.86 -12.39
C ILE A 128 -0.08 4.36 -12.58
N ALA A 129 0.67 3.80 -13.53
CA ALA A 129 2.04 4.25 -13.81
C ALA A 129 2.10 5.71 -14.28
N THR A 130 1.04 6.21 -14.92
CA THR A 130 0.94 7.60 -15.39
C THR A 130 0.22 8.52 -14.40
N HIS A 131 -0.71 7.97 -13.62
CA HIS A 131 -1.53 8.66 -12.64
C HIS A 131 -1.61 7.80 -11.37
N PRO A 132 -0.58 7.85 -10.51
CA PRO A 132 -0.50 6.99 -9.33
C PRO A 132 -1.52 7.38 -8.25
N CYS A 133 -2.15 8.55 -8.38
CA CYS A 133 -3.23 9.03 -7.52
C CYS A 133 -4.49 9.30 -8.36
N LEU A 134 -5.64 8.80 -7.92
CA LEU A 134 -6.93 8.91 -8.57
C LEU A 134 -8.01 9.27 -7.55
N GLU A 135 -9.03 9.99 -7.99
CA GLU A 135 -10.21 10.28 -7.18
C GLU A 135 -11.24 9.17 -7.31
N LEU A 136 -11.72 8.66 -6.16
CA LEU A 136 -12.80 7.68 -6.10
C LEU A 136 -14.13 8.35 -5.78
N SER A 137 -15.21 7.77 -6.27
CA SER A 137 -16.52 8.06 -5.70
C SER A 137 -16.61 7.53 -4.25
N PRO A 138 -17.49 8.10 -3.41
CA PRO A 138 -17.67 7.64 -2.03
C PRO A 138 -18.07 6.15 -1.90
N ASP A 139 -18.72 5.59 -2.92
CA ASP A 139 -19.12 4.18 -2.93
C ASP A 139 -17.96 3.25 -3.35
N GLU A 140 -17.13 3.67 -4.31
CA GLU A 140 -15.88 2.96 -4.67
C GLU A 140 -14.91 2.95 -3.49
N SER A 141 -14.68 4.12 -2.86
CA SER A 141 -13.86 4.26 -1.65
C SER A 141 -14.34 3.32 -0.53
N ARG A 142 -15.64 3.29 -0.24
CA ARG A 142 -16.20 2.39 0.78
C ARG A 142 -15.99 0.93 0.43
N THR A 143 -16.19 0.56 -0.83
CA THR A 143 -16.04 -0.82 -1.31
C THR A 143 -14.61 -1.30 -1.16
N LEU A 144 -13.63 -0.52 -1.65
CA LEU A 144 -12.21 -0.86 -1.54
C LEU A 144 -11.75 -0.92 -0.08
N ARG A 145 -12.20 0.02 0.76
CA ARG A 145 -11.89 0.01 2.20
C ARG A 145 -12.42 -1.23 2.91
N ASN A 146 -13.61 -1.71 2.53
CA ASN A 146 -14.16 -2.95 3.07
C ASN A 146 -13.32 -4.16 2.67
N PHE A 147 -12.84 -4.23 1.43
CA PHE A 147 -11.95 -5.31 1.01
C PHE A 147 -10.63 -5.30 1.79
N ILE A 148 -10.00 -4.14 1.97
CA ILE A 148 -8.76 -4.01 2.76
C ILE A 148 -9.01 -4.48 4.20
N ALA A 149 -10.13 -4.08 4.81
CA ALA A 149 -10.46 -4.49 6.18
C ALA A 149 -10.70 -6.01 6.29
N LEU A 150 -11.34 -6.64 5.30
CA LEU A 150 -11.51 -8.09 5.25
C LEU A 150 -10.16 -8.81 5.11
N ILE A 151 -9.27 -8.30 4.25
CA ILE A 151 -7.92 -8.86 4.11
C ILE A 151 -7.17 -8.75 5.44
N GLU A 152 -7.22 -7.60 6.12
CA GLU A 152 -6.58 -7.42 7.42
C GLU A 152 -7.08 -8.44 8.45
N GLN A 153 -8.41 -8.59 8.55
CA GLN A 153 -9.02 -9.56 9.46
C GLN A 153 -8.54 -11.00 9.19
N GLU A 154 -8.47 -11.42 7.94
CA GLU A 154 -8.00 -12.77 7.57
C GLU A 154 -6.50 -12.93 7.80
N THR A 155 -5.69 -11.89 7.56
CA THR A 155 -4.23 -11.96 7.80
C THR A 155 -3.86 -12.00 9.29
N LEU A 156 -4.69 -11.44 10.15
CA LEU A 156 -4.53 -11.40 11.61
C LEU A 156 -5.30 -12.49 12.36
N GLY A 157 -6.19 -13.22 11.67
CA GLY A 157 -7.03 -14.27 12.23
C GLY A 157 -6.28 -15.56 12.54
N GLU A 158 -7.03 -16.60 12.93
CA GLU A 158 -6.45 -17.92 13.15
C GLU A 158 -5.88 -18.50 11.86
N LYS A 159 -4.71 -19.14 11.96
CA LYS A 159 -4.08 -19.81 10.83
C LYS A 159 -4.89 -21.04 10.42
N THR A 160 -5.75 -20.86 9.42
CA THR A 160 -6.44 -21.96 8.74
C THR A 160 -5.62 -22.41 7.53
N GLU A 161 -5.88 -23.63 7.04
CA GLU A 161 -5.25 -24.11 5.79
C GLU A 161 -5.68 -23.30 4.55
N PHE A 162 -6.82 -22.59 4.63
CA PHE A 162 -7.40 -21.82 3.54
C PHE A 162 -7.12 -20.30 3.59
N ALA A 163 -6.51 -19.79 4.67
CA ALA A 163 -6.30 -18.36 4.86
C ALA A 163 -5.58 -17.70 3.67
N THR A 164 -4.57 -18.38 3.11
CA THR A 164 -3.86 -17.92 1.92
C THR A 164 -4.77 -17.80 0.70
N ASP A 165 -5.65 -18.76 0.46
CA ASP A 165 -6.54 -18.79 -0.71
C ASP A 165 -7.63 -17.73 -0.59
N ILE A 166 -8.16 -17.52 0.62
CA ILE A 166 -9.14 -16.48 0.93
C ILE A 166 -8.52 -15.10 0.67
N VAL A 167 -7.36 -14.81 1.24
CA VAL A 167 -6.67 -13.53 1.05
C VAL A 167 -6.28 -13.32 -0.42
N SER A 168 -5.80 -14.37 -1.10
CA SER A 168 -5.50 -14.31 -2.54
C SER A 168 -6.71 -13.94 -3.38
N SER A 169 -7.88 -14.51 -3.04
CA SER A 169 -9.15 -14.21 -3.71
C SER A 169 -9.62 -12.78 -3.43
N LEU A 170 -9.51 -12.31 -2.18
CA LEU A 170 -9.87 -10.95 -1.79
C LEU A 170 -8.98 -9.89 -2.45
N ILE A 171 -7.66 -10.13 -2.52
CA ILE A 171 -6.73 -9.24 -3.22
C ILE A 171 -7.07 -9.21 -4.71
N SER A 172 -7.33 -10.36 -5.32
CA SER A 172 -7.75 -10.42 -6.73
C SER A 172 -9.04 -9.61 -6.95
N ALA A 173 -10.04 -9.77 -6.09
CA ALA A 173 -11.29 -9.00 -6.16
C ALA A 173 -11.06 -7.49 -5.99
N THR A 174 -10.14 -7.08 -5.11
CA THR A 174 -9.77 -5.67 -4.90
C THR A 174 -9.15 -5.07 -6.17
N ILE A 175 -8.31 -5.84 -6.87
CA ILE A 175 -7.62 -5.41 -8.08
C ILE A 175 -8.59 -5.21 -9.28
N TYR A 176 -9.64 -6.02 -9.37
CA TYR A 176 -10.62 -5.93 -10.48
C TYR A 176 -11.76 -4.92 -10.25
N LYS A 177 -11.80 -4.25 -9.09
CA LYS A 177 -12.88 -3.33 -8.75
C LYS A 177 -12.58 -1.89 -9.13
#